data_AF-A0A543KK52-F1
#
_entry.id   AF-A0A543KK52-F1
#
_cell.length_a   1.000
_cell.length_b   1.000
_cell.length_c   1.000
_cell.angle_alpha   90.00
_cell.angle_beta   90.00
_cell.angle_gamma   90.00
#
_symmetry.space_group_name_H-M   'P 1'
#
loop_
_entity.id
_entity.type
_entity.pdbx_description
1 polymer ?
#
loop_
_entity_poly.entity_id
_entity_poly.type
_entity_poly.pdbx_seq_one_letter_code
_entity_poly.pdbx_strand_id
1 'polypeptide(L)'
;MTDFTTTPTLTGDLVVLRPAGRADAPRLHELLGDPEVSRLTGSVHATEELTAVPWTVEELEEIYERWARADDRVVWVVVERSSGTVVGEALLLDHDPENRSCGFRVWLSGARDRGLGTEATRLAVGHAFDGLGLHRVQLEVYDFNPRARRVYEKVGFVHEGTQREALLFDGEWIDAHVMGILEQDWRALTGR
;
A
#
# COMPACT_ATOMS: atom_id res chain seq x y z
N MET A 1 16.91 -16.87 -1.31
CA MET A 1 15.54 -17.13 -1.78
C MET A 1 14.67 -16.04 -1.19
N THR A 2 13.94 -15.32 -2.03
CA THR A 2 12.94 -14.35 -1.61
C THR A 2 11.83 -15.10 -0.86
N ASP A 3 11.54 -14.70 0.37
CA ASP A 3 10.57 -15.37 1.24
C ASP A 3 9.43 -14.42 1.61
N PHE A 4 8.27 -14.59 0.96
CA PHE A 4 7.04 -13.86 1.26
C PHE A 4 6.22 -14.51 2.38
N THR A 5 6.60 -15.69 2.86
CA THR A 5 5.82 -16.43 3.88
C THR A 5 5.98 -15.84 5.29
N THR A 6 6.96 -14.96 5.48
CA THR A 6 7.21 -14.29 6.75
C THR A 6 7.03 -12.78 6.60
N THR A 7 6.09 -12.21 7.33
CA THR A 7 5.94 -10.75 7.44
C THR A 7 6.69 -10.25 8.68
N PRO A 8 7.75 -9.42 8.54
CA PRO A 8 8.44 -8.85 9.70
C PRO A 8 7.72 -7.62 10.24
N THR A 9 7.99 -7.26 11.49
CA THR A 9 7.68 -5.91 11.99
C THR A 9 8.80 -4.94 11.60
N LEU A 10 8.45 -3.81 10.99
CA LEU A 10 9.36 -2.75 10.56
C LEU A 10 9.09 -1.48 11.37
N THR A 11 10.12 -0.90 11.97
CA THR A 11 10.00 0.26 12.86
C THR A 11 10.66 1.48 12.22
N GLY A 12 9.87 2.53 12.01
CA GLY A 12 10.35 3.87 11.65
C GLY A 12 10.27 4.84 12.83
N ASP A 13 10.47 6.13 12.56
CA ASP A 13 10.41 7.20 13.56
C ASP A 13 8.97 7.60 13.88
N LEU A 14 8.08 7.57 12.89
CA LEU A 14 6.68 8.00 12.97
C LEU A 14 5.69 6.83 12.97
N VAL A 15 6.01 5.74 12.26
CA VAL A 15 5.14 4.57 12.12
C VAL A 15 5.85 3.25 12.45
N VAL A 16 5.05 2.25 12.80
CA VAL A 16 5.44 0.84 12.84
C VAL A 16 4.57 0.08 11.84
N LEU A 17 5.19 -0.69 10.95
CA LEU A 17 4.51 -1.66 10.12
C LEU A 17 4.59 -3.01 10.82
N ARG A 18 3.47 -3.56 11.28
CA ARG A 18 3.44 -4.91 11.86
C ARG A 18 2.53 -5.82 11.03
N PRO A 19 2.75 -7.14 11.06
CA PRO A 19 1.90 -8.08 10.33
C PRO A 19 0.42 -7.79 10.60
N ALA A 20 -0.35 -7.67 9.52
CA ALA A 20 -1.80 -7.60 9.62
C ALA A 20 -2.34 -8.97 10.00
N GLY A 21 -3.40 -9.00 10.81
CA GLY A 21 -4.07 -10.25 11.15
C GLY A 21 -5.56 -10.04 11.42
N ARG A 22 -6.24 -11.15 11.70
CA ARG A 22 -7.67 -11.19 11.98
C ARG A 22 -8.13 -10.13 12.98
N ALA A 23 -7.37 -9.92 14.05
CA ALA A 23 -7.69 -8.96 15.10
C ALA A 23 -7.71 -7.48 14.65
N ASP A 24 -7.14 -7.17 13.50
CA ASP A 24 -7.13 -5.81 12.94
C ASP A 24 -8.39 -5.49 12.14
N ALA A 25 -9.17 -6.51 11.74
CA ALA A 25 -10.34 -6.35 10.87
C ALA A 25 -11.36 -5.32 11.37
N PRO A 26 -11.76 -5.27 12.66
CA PRO A 26 -12.72 -4.26 13.13
C PRO A 26 -12.21 -2.83 12.93
N ARG A 27 -10.91 -2.60 13.18
CA ARG A 27 -10.30 -1.28 13.02
C ARG A 27 -10.11 -0.93 11.56
N LEU A 28 -9.67 -1.87 10.73
CA LEU A 28 -9.51 -1.64 9.29
C LEU A 28 -10.86 -1.40 8.62
N HIS A 29 -11.92 -2.12 9.03
CA HIS A 29 -13.29 -1.87 8.58
C HIS A 29 -13.74 -0.43 8.89
N GLU A 30 -13.51 0.06 10.11
CA GLU A 30 -13.81 1.44 10.49
C GLU A 30 -13.08 2.44 9.58
N LEU A 31 -11.78 2.22 9.32
CA LEU A 31 -10.97 3.12 8.49
C LEU A 31 -11.33 3.07 7.01
N LEU A 32 -11.77 1.91 6.49
CA LEU A 32 -12.27 1.76 5.12
C LEU A 32 -13.59 2.51 4.90
N GLY A 33 -14.32 2.84 5.97
CA GLY A 33 -15.49 3.72 5.90
C GLY A 33 -15.15 5.20 5.66
N ASP A 34 -13.87 5.58 5.64
CA ASP A 34 -13.42 6.93 5.27
C ASP A 34 -13.64 7.16 3.76
N PRO A 35 -14.50 8.12 3.36
CA PRO A 35 -14.77 8.44 1.96
C PRO A 35 -13.52 8.70 1.11
N GLU A 36 -12.47 9.25 1.73
CA GLU A 36 -11.22 9.45 1.01
C GLU A 36 -10.55 8.13 0.67
N VAL A 37 -10.49 7.18 1.61
CA VAL A 37 -9.82 5.90 1.38
C VAL A 37 -10.45 5.19 0.19
N SER A 38 -11.78 5.03 0.20
CA SER A 38 -12.54 4.39 -0.88
C SER A 38 -12.29 5.03 -2.24
N ARG A 39 -12.28 6.38 -2.30
CA ARG A 39 -11.99 7.12 -3.53
C ARG A 39 -10.57 6.89 -4.01
N LEU A 40 -9.58 6.98 -3.11
CA LEU A 40 -8.17 6.95 -3.47
C LEU A 40 -7.66 5.56 -3.85
N THR A 41 -8.27 4.50 -3.35
CA THR A 41 -7.94 3.12 -3.71
C THR A 41 -8.66 2.65 -4.97
N GLY A 42 -9.62 3.42 -5.49
CA GLY A 42 -10.48 3.04 -6.62
C GLY A 42 -11.31 1.79 -6.32
N SER A 43 -11.64 1.57 -5.04
CA SER A 43 -12.44 0.42 -4.60
C SER A 43 -13.94 0.62 -4.83
N VAL A 44 -14.34 1.81 -5.29
CA VAL A 44 -15.73 2.20 -5.57
C VAL A 44 -15.80 2.98 -6.88
N HIS A 45 -16.98 2.97 -7.51
CA HIS A 45 -17.19 3.52 -8.86
C HIS A 45 -18.11 4.75 -8.89
N ALA A 46 -18.64 5.15 -7.74
CA ALA A 46 -19.51 6.31 -7.64
C ALA A 46 -19.41 7.02 -6.29
N THR A 47 -19.77 8.31 -6.27
CA THR A 47 -19.74 9.14 -5.05
C THR A 47 -20.69 8.62 -3.97
N GLU A 48 -21.83 8.04 -4.34
CA GLU A 48 -22.77 7.42 -3.40
C GLU A 48 -22.21 6.20 -2.67
N GLU A 49 -21.16 5.58 -3.20
CA GLU A 49 -20.52 4.39 -2.64
C GLU A 49 -19.34 4.73 -1.72
N LEU A 50 -18.95 6.01 -1.58
CA LEU A 50 -17.71 6.39 -0.88
C LEU A 50 -17.66 5.92 0.58
N THR A 51 -18.81 5.84 1.26
CA THR A 51 -18.91 5.34 2.64
C THR A 51 -19.25 3.85 2.71
N ALA A 52 -19.48 3.19 1.57
CA ALA A 52 -19.79 1.78 1.53
C ALA A 52 -18.49 0.98 1.72
N VAL A 53 -18.40 0.26 2.83
CA VAL A 53 -17.38 -0.78 3.00
C VAL A 53 -17.93 -2.04 2.35
N PRO A 54 -17.28 -2.58 1.30
CA PRO A 54 -17.84 -3.71 0.55
C PRO A 54 -17.72 -5.05 1.30
N TRP A 55 -17.09 -5.06 2.47
CA TRP A 55 -16.92 -6.23 3.32
C TRP A 55 -17.49 -5.99 4.71
N THR A 56 -18.09 -7.01 5.32
CA THR A 56 -18.34 -7.01 6.76
C THR A 56 -17.05 -7.19 7.55
N VAL A 57 -17.11 -6.97 8.86
CA VAL A 57 -15.98 -7.23 9.76
C VAL A 57 -15.57 -8.71 9.69
N GLU A 58 -16.54 -9.63 9.68
CA GLU A 58 -16.30 -11.08 9.59
C GLU A 58 -15.64 -11.47 8.27
N GLU A 59 -16.03 -10.86 7.15
CA GLU A 59 -15.39 -11.10 5.86
C GLU A 59 -13.93 -10.60 5.85
N LEU A 60 -13.67 -9.43 6.42
CA LEU A 60 -12.29 -8.92 6.58
C LEU A 60 -11.46 -9.81 7.51
N GLU A 61 -12.05 -10.33 8.59
CA GLU A 61 -11.39 -11.29 9.48
C GLU A 61 -10.88 -12.51 8.70
N GLU A 62 -11.73 -13.09 7.84
CA GLU A 62 -11.36 -14.23 6.99
C GLU A 62 -10.32 -13.87 5.93
N ILE A 63 -10.41 -12.67 5.34
CA ILE A 63 -9.43 -12.17 4.37
C ILE A 63 -8.06 -12.04 5.02
N TYR A 64 -7.95 -11.36 6.17
CA TYR A 64 -6.67 -11.16 6.86
C TYR A 64 -6.12 -12.45 7.44
N GLU A 65 -6.96 -13.38 7.88
CA GLU A 65 -6.51 -14.72 8.28
C GLU A 65 -5.90 -15.50 7.11
N ARG A 66 -6.47 -15.37 5.91
CA ARG A 66 -5.93 -15.99 4.70
C ARG A 66 -4.63 -15.33 4.25
N TRP A 67 -4.60 -14.00 4.22
CA TRP A 67 -3.44 -13.24 3.78
C TRP A 67 -2.24 -13.39 4.71
N ALA A 68 -2.46 -13.58 6.02
CA ALA A 68 -1.39 -13.87 6.98
C ALA A 68 -0.66 -15.20 6.70
N ARG A 69 -1.20 -16.07 5.84
CA ARG A 69 -0.62 -17.37 5.45
C ARG A 69 -0.26 -17.44 3.96
N ALA A 70 -0.44 -16.34 3.22
CA ALA A 70 -0.18 -16.29 1.80
C ALA A 70 1.32 -16.16 1.50
N ASP A 71 1.75 -16.70 0.37
CA ASP A 71 3.15 -16.70 -0.10
C ASP A 71 3.37 -15.77 -1.31
N ASP A 72 2.33 -15.07 -1.75
CA ASP A 72 2.32 -14.13 -2.87
C ASP A 72 2.26 -12.65 -2.43
N ARG A 73 2.13 -12.40 -1.12
CA ARG A 73 1.94 -11.05 -0.55
C ARG A 73 2.53 -10.92 0.85
N VAL A 74 2.88 -9.69 1.20
CA VAL A 74 3.25 -9.28 2.56
C VAL A 74 2.33 -8.14 2.96
N VAL A 75 1.60 -8.30 4.06
CA VAL A 75 0.55 -7.35 4.46
C VAL A 75 0.83 -6.82 5.86
N TRP A 76 0.96 -5.50 5.98
CA TRP A 76 1.14 -4.82 7.24
C TRP A 76 -0.03 -3.89 7.54
N VAL A 77 -0.41 -3.81 8.81
CA VAL A 77 -1.09 -2.61 9.31
C VAL A 77 -0.07 -1.52 9.60
N VAL A 78 -0.44 -0.29 9.31
CA VAL A 78 0.35 0.90 9.63
C VAL A 78 -0.10 1.44 10.98
N VAL A 79 0.78 1.41 11.97
CA VAL A 79 0.54 1.92 13.32
C VAL A 79 1.26 3.25 13.50
N GLU A 80 0.52 4.29 13.87
CA GLU A 80 1.13 5.57 14.25
C GLU A 80 1.82 5.45 15.62
N ARG A 81 3.10 5.81 15.73
CA ARG A 81 3.87 5.64 16.97
C ARG A 81 3.43 6.54 18.11
N SER A 82 3.02 7.77 17.82
CA SER A 82 2.59 8.74 18.85
C SER A 82 1.32 8.32 19.57
N SER A 83 0.37 7.71 18.86
CA SER A 83 -0.92 7.30 19.42
C SER A 83 -1.02 5.79 19.70
N GLY A 84 -0.17 4.98 19.07
CA GLY A 84 -0.27 3.52 19.10
C GLY A 84 -1.45 2.96 18.30
N THR A 85 -2.11 3.79 17.48
CA THR A 85 -3.32 3.40 16.74
C THR A 85 -3.00 2.93 15.33
N VAL A 86 -3.73 1.93 14.84
CA VAL A 86 -3.75 1.58 13.42
C VAL A 86 -4.41 2.72 12.63
N VAL A 87 -3.74 3.16 11.58
CA VAL A 87 -4.13 4.28 10.70
C VAL A 87 -4.23 3.87 9.22
N GLY A 88 -3.95 2.61 8.88
CA GLY A 88 -4.16 2.07 7.55
C GLY A 88 -3.37 0.81 7.29
N GLU A 89 -3.01 0.57 6.04
CA GLU A 89 -2.36 -0.66 5.56
C GLU A 89 -1.31 -0.34 4.49
N ALA A 90 -0.26 -1.15 4.46
CA ALA A 90 0.68 -1.24 3.35
C ALA A 90 0.83 -2.70 2.97
N LEU A 91 0.90 -3.01 1.67
CA LEU A 91 1.15 -4.36 1.21
C LEU A 91 2.06 -4.42 -0.02
N LEU A 92 2.89 -5.45 -0.06
CA LEU A 92 3.51 -5.97 -1.28
C LEU A 92 2.64 -7.12 -1.77
N LEU A 93 2.36 -7.17 -3.07
CA LEU A 93 1.46 -8.15 -3.67
C LEU A 93 1.94 -8.57 -5.07
N ASP A 94 1.31 -9.58 -5.64
CA ASP A 94 1.60 -10.07 -6.99
C ASP A 94 3.10 -10.39 -7.15
N HIS A 95 3.66 -11.12 -6.17
CA HIS A 95 5.05 -11.54 -6.22
C HIS A 95 5.31 -12.42 -7.44
N ASP A 96 6.28 -12.01 -8.24
CA ASP A 96 6.84 -12.75 -9.38
C ASP A 96 8.27 -13.18 -9.01
N PRO A 97 8.47 -14.46 -8.59
CA PRO A 97 9.77 -14.96 -8.14
C PRO A 97 10.83 -14.96 -9.25
N GLU A 98 10.44 -15.29 -10.48
CA GLU A 98 11.33 -15.38 -11.63
C GLU A 98 11.87 -14.00 -12.02
N ASN A 99 11.01 -12.99 -12.03
CA ASN A 99 11.37 -11.61 -12.33
C ASN A 99 11.86 -10.83 -11.09
N ARG A 100 11.80 -11.44 -9.90
CA ARG A 100 12.09 -10.81 -8.61
C ARG A 100 11.35 -9.48 -8.48
N SER A 101 10.04 -9.48 -8.71
CA SER A 101 9.25 -8.25 -8.71
C SER A 101 7.95 -8.38 -7.93
N CYS A 102 7.37 -7.26 -7.54
CA CYS A 102 6.04 -7.21 -6.93
C CYS A 102 5.35 -5.86 -7.16
N GLY A 103 4.04 -5.85 -6.94
CA GLY A 103 3.25 -4.65 -6.75
C GLY A 103 3.39 -4.09 -5.33
N PHE A 104 3.05 -2.81 -5.16
CA PHE A 104 2.94 -2.13 -3.87
C PHE A 104 1.62 -1.34 -3.79
N ARG A 105 0.95 -1.42 -2.65
CA ARG A 105 -0.22 -0.61 -2.32
C ARG A 105 -0.11 -0.08 -0.90
N VAL A 106 -0.63 1.12 -0.69
CA VAL A 106 -0.74 1.75 0.63
C VAL A 106 -1.96 2.64 0.67
N TRP A 107 -2.66 2.62 1.80
CA TRP A 107 -3.73 3.56 2.10
C TRP A 107 -3.70 3.91 3.59
N LEU A 108 -4.06 5.15 3.90
CA LEU A 108 -4.14 5.65 5.27
C LEU A 108 -5.38 6.51 5.42
N SER A 109 -6.06 6.39 6.56
CA SER A 109 -7.16 7.28 6.96
C SER A 109 -6.67 8.26 8.04
N GLY A 110 -7.12 9.52 7.96
CA GLY A 110 -6.82 10.55 8.98
C GLY A 110 -5.33 10.94 9.15
N ALA A 111 -4.46 10.56 8.22
CA ALA A 111 -3.00 10.65 8.35
C ALA A 111 -2.32 11.64 7.38
N ARG A 112 -3.06 12.62 6.83
CA ARG A 112 -2.53 13.54 5.80
C ARG A 112 -1.44 14.46 6.35
N ASP A 113 -0.51 14.84 5.48
CA ASP A 113 0.50 15.90 5.68
C ASP A 113 1.39 15.77 6.93
N ARG A 114 1.46 14.57 7.50
CA ARG A 114 2.23 14.23 8.71
C ARG A 114 3.45 13.35 8.44
N GLY A 115 3.72 13.03 7.18
CA GLY A 115 4.83 12.17 6.76
C GLY A 115 4.62 10.67 6.94
N LEU A 116 3.52 10.24 7.59
CA LEU A 116 3.24 8.82 7.88
C LEU A 116 3.25 7.95 6.62
N GLY A 117 2.56 8.38 5.56
CA GLY A 117 2.52 7.65 4.28
C GLY A 117 3.88 7.54 3.59
N THR A 118 4.72 8.57 3.70
CA THR A 118 6.08 8.55 3.14
C THR A 118 6.96 7.57 3.89
N GLU A 119 6.90 7.56 5.22
CA GLU A 119 7.69 6.61 6.01
C GLU A 119 7.20 5.17 5.85
N ALA A 120 5.88 4.93 5.88
CA ALA A 120 5.28 3.62 5.63
C ALA A 120 5.71 3.06 4.26
N THR A 121 5.62 3.88 3.20
CA THR A 121 6.07 3.50 1.85
C THR A 121 7.56 3.17 1.85
N ARG A 122 8.40 4.00 2.46
CA ARG A 122 9.85 3.78 2.52
C ARG A 122 10.22 2.49 3.26
N LEU A 123 9.53 2.18 4.37
CA LEU A 123 9.76 0.95 5.13
C LEU A 123 9.40 -0.29 4.32
N ALA A 124 8.21 -0.31 3.70
CA ALA A 124 7.76 -1.44 2.89
C ALA A 124 8.65 -1.68 1.66
N VAL A 125 9.00 -0.60 0.93
CA VAL A 125 9.90 -0.66 -0.23
C VAL A 125 11.32 -1.03 0.19
N GLY A 126 11.79 -0.53 1.34
CA GLY A 126 13.06 -0.95 1.91
C GLY A 126 13.07 -2.44 2.21
N HIS A 127 11.99 -3.00 2.76
CA HIS A 127 11.89 -4.44 2.95
C HIS A 127 11.91 -5.23 1.63
N ALA A 128 11.23 -4.75 0.59
CA ALA A 128 11.27 -5.36 -0.75
C ALA A 128 12.70 -5.51 -1.28
N PHE A 129 13.56 -4.50 -1.12
CA PHE A 129 14.94 -4.54 -1.62
C PHE A 129 15.95 -5.14 -0.63
N ASP A 130 15.86 -4.79 0.64
CA ASP A 130 16.83 -5.15 1.67
C ASP A 130 16.54 -6.51 2.31
N GLY A 131 15.25 -6.84 2.49
CA GLY A 131 14.81 -8.07 3.14
C GLY A 131 14.51 -9.18 2.14
N LEU A 132 13.82 -8.86 1.05
CA LEU A 132 13.34 -9.82 0.06
C LEU A 132 14.27 -9.97 -1.15
N GLY A 133 15.19 -9.01 -1.36
CA GLY A 133 16.12 -9.03 -2.48
C GLY A 133 15.43 -8.94 -3.84
N LEU A 134 14.33 -8.18 -3.92
CA LEU A 134 13.64 -7.94 -5.18
C LEU A 134 14.48 -7.05 -6.11
N HIS A 135 14.26 -7.20 -7.41
CA HIS A 135 14.82 -6.35 -8.45
C HIS A 135 13.97 -5.11 -8.69
N ARG A 136 12.65 -5.22 -8.53
CA ARG A 136 11.68 -4.19 -8.93
C ARG A 136 10.45 -4.16 -8.02
N VAL A 137 9.97 -2.96 -7.74
CA VAL A 137 8.64 -2.72 -7.13
C VAL A 137 7.86 -1.74 -8.01
N GLN A 138 6.58 -2.03 -8.23
CA GLN A 138 5.71 -1.17 -9.04
C GLN A 138 4.39 -0.84 -8.36
N LEU A 139 3.74 0.23 -8.79
CA LEU A 139 2.44 0.66 -8.28
C LEU A 139 1.65 1.42 -9.35
N GLU A 140 0.38 1.63 -9.05
CA GLU A 140 -0.51 2.49 -9.82
C GLU A 140 -1.06 3.61 -8.92
N VAL A 141 -1.27 4.78 -9.52
CA VAL A 141 -1.91 5.91 -8.85
C VAL A 141 -2.83 6.65 -9.81
N TYR A 142 -4.09 6.82 -9.42
CA TYR A 142 -5.05 7.55 -10.24
C TYR A 142 -4.68 9.03 -10.36
N ASP A 143 -5.01 9.64 -11.51
CA ASP A 143 -4.66 11.02 -11.86
C ASP A 143 -5.17 12.05 -10.82
N PHE A 144 -6.33 11.81 -10.22
CA PHE A 144 -6.87 12.67 -9.16
C PHE A 144 -6.13 12.57 -7.80
N ASN A 145 -5.09 11.72 -7.68
CA ASN A 145 -4.31 11.55 -6.46
C ASN A 145 -2.85 12.04 -6.59
N PRO A 146 -2.62 13.33 -6.90
CA PRO A 146 -1.27 13.90 -7.01
C PRO A 146 -0.53 13.93 -5.66
N ARG A 147 -1.24 13.72 -4.54
CA ARG A 147 -0.64 13.61 -3.21
C ARG A 147 0.12 12.30 -3.05
N ALA A 148 -0.51 11.16 -3.37
CA ALA A 148 0.17 9.87 -3.32
C ALA A 148 1.32 9.81 -4.32
N ARG A 149 1.12 10.33 -5.55
CA ARG A 149 2.21 10.44 -6.54
C ARG A 149 3.45 11.14 -5.99
N ARG A 150 3.29 12.30 -5.33
CA ARG A 150 4.41 13.01 -4.68
C ARG A 150 5.07 12.22 -3.55
N VAL A 151 4.32 11.36 -2.85
CA VAL A 151 4.90 10.46 -1.85
C VAL A 151 5.78 9.41 -2.53
N TYR A 152 5.31 8.80 -3.61
CA TYR A 152 6.05 7.80 -4.36
C TYR A 152 7.33 8.38 -4.99
N GLU A 153 7.25 9.56 -5.60
CA GLU A 153 8.41 10.28 -6.14
C GLU A 153 9.47 10.56 -5.06
N LYS A 154 9.05 10.96 -3.84
CA LYS A 154 9.97 11.17 -2.70
C LYS A 154 10.66 9.91 -2.22
N VAL A 155 10.05 8.73 -2.41
CA VAL A 155 10.65 7.44 -2.05
C VAL A 155 11.60 6.95 -3.15
N GLY A 156 11.45 7.46 -4.38
CA GLY A 156 12.32 7.14 -5.51
C GLY A 156 11.60 6.46 -6.67
N PHE A 157 10.27 6.33 -6.64
CA PHE A 157 9.52 5.83 -7.78
C PHE A 157 9.59 6.81 -8.95
N VAL A 158 9.70 6.26 -10.14
CA VAL A 158 9.74 6.97 -11.42
C VAL A 158 8.46 6.64 -12.19
N HIS A 159 7.91 7.63 -12.90
CA HIS A 159 6.76 7.43 -13.78
C HIS A 159 7.18 6.67 -15.05
N GLU A 160 6.45 5.60 -15.38
CA GLU A 160 6.81 4.70 -16.50
C GLU A 160 5.74 4.67 -17.59
N GLY A 161 4.50 5.05 -17.28
CA GLY A 161 3.41 5.04 -18.25
C GLY A 161 2.08 5.46 -17.66
N THR A 162 1.09 5.64 -18.55
CA THR A 162 -0.28 5.96 -18.16
C THR A 162 -1.23 4.97 -18.82
N GLN A 163 -2.03 4.31 -17.99
CA GLN A 163 -3.20 3.56 -18.42
C GLN A 163 -4.33 4.55 -18.62
N ARG A 164 -4.71 4.78 -19.87
CA ARG A 164 -5.79 5.71 -20.22
C ARG A 164 -7.13 5.10 -19.86
N GLU A 165 -8.03 5.89 -19.27
CA GLU A 165 -9.40 5.48 -18.94
C GLU A 165 -9.45 4.20 -18.06
N ALA A 166 -8.52 4.08 -17.10
CA ALA A 166 -8.36 2.90 -16.26
C ALA A 166 -9.47 2.72 -15.21
N LEU A 167 -10.13 3.80 -14.80
CA LEU A 167 -11.23 3.79 -13.83
C LEU A 167 -12.42 4.57 -14.36
N LEU A 168 -13.62 3.98 -14.31
CA LEU A 168 -14.88 4.72 -14.44
C LEU A 168 -15.35 5.13 -13.04
N PHE A 169 -15.47 6.44 -12.81
CA PHE A 169 -15.95 7.00 -11.54
C PHE A 169 -16.94 8.15 -11.82
N ASP A 170 -18.15 8.06 -11.29
CA ASP A 170 -19.23 9.05 -11.54
C ASP A 170 -19.47 9.35 -13.04
N GLY A 171 -19.29 8.34 -13.90
CA GLY A 171 -19.44 8.48 -15.34
C GLY A 171 -18.26 9.16 -16.06
N GLU A 172 -17.21 9.52 -15.32
CA GLU A 172 -15.95 10.05 -15.88
C GLU A 172 -14.89 8.95 -15.93
N TRP A 173 -14.19 8.86 -17.06
CA TRP A 173 -13.04 7.97 -17.21
C TRP A 173 -11.78 8.65 -16.69
N ILE A 174 -11.04 7.93 -15.86
CA ILE A 174 -9.88 8.43 -15.12
C ILE A 174 -8.66 7.58 -15.45
N ASP A 175 -7.56 8.28 -15.74
CA ASP A 175 -6.27 7.66 -16.02
C ASP A 175 -5.60 7.14 -14.72
N ALA A 176 -4.81 6.08 -14.86
CA ALA A 176 -3.91 5.59 -13.82
C ALA A 176 -2.45 5.70 -14.27
N HIS A 177 -1.60 6.31 -13.46
CA HIS A 177 -0.17 6.38 -13.70
C HIS A 177 0.54 5.16 -13.11
N VAL A 178 1.30 4.46 -13.94
CA VAL A 178 2.18 3.38 -13.52
C VAL A 178 3.51 3.98 -13.09
N MET A 179 3.98 3.59 -11.91
CA MET A 179 5.27 3.98 -11.39
C MET A 179 6.08 2.77 -10.93
N GLY A 180 7.40 2.83 -11.11
CA GLY A 180 8.32 1.76 -10.73
C GLY A 180 9.55 2.31 -10.02
N ILE A 181 10.18 1.48 -9.18
CA ILE A 181 11.51 1.70 -8.63
C ILE A 181 12.33 0.42 -8.81
N LEU A 182 13.58 0.57 -9.25
CA LEU A 182 14.52 -0.52 -9.43
C LEU A 182 15.48 -0.62 -8.25
N GLU A 183 16.03 -1.81 -8.02
CA GLU A 183 17.00 -2.05 -6.96
C GLU A 183 18.16 -1.06 -7.02
N GLN A 184 18.74 -0.83 -8.21
CA GLN A 184 19.87 0.10 -8.38
C GLN A 184 19.53 1.54 -7.94
N ASP A 185 18.31 2.01 -8.19
CA ASP A 185 17.87 3.35 -7.84
C ASP A 185 17.70 3.46 -6.33
N TRP A 186 17.15 2.42 -5.70
CA TRP A 186 17.05 2.30 -4.25
C TRP A 186 18.42 2.31 -3.56
N ARG A 187 19.38 1.54 -4.07
CA ARG A 187 20.77 1.48 -3.57
C ARG A 187 21.46 2.85 -3.66
N ALA A 188 21.33 3.53 -4.79
CA ALA A 188 21.86 4.87 -5.00
C ALA A 188 21.26 5.90 -4.02
N LEU A 189 19.96 5.82 -3.74
CA LEU A 189 19.27 6.72 -2.79
C LEU A 189 19.64 6.47 -1.33
N THR A 190 19.91 5.22 -0.96
CA THR A 190 20.17 4.82 0.42
C THR A 190 21.65 4.72 0.78
N GLY A 191 22.55 4.89 -0.21
CA GLY A 191 23.99 4.83 -0.02
C GLY A 191 24.48 3.42 0.35
N ARG A 192 23.83 2.38 -0.20
CA ARG A 192 24.11 0.97 0.06
C ARG A 192 24.60 0.25 -1.18
#